data_AF-A0A226ED48-F1
#
_entry.id   AF-A0A226ED48-F1
#
_cell.length_a   1.000
_cell.length_b   1.000
_cell.length_c   1.000
_cell.angle_alpha   90.00
_cell.angle_beta   90.00
_cell.angle_gamma   90.00
#
_symmetry.space_group_name_H-M   'P 1'
#
loop_
_entity.id
_entity.type
_entity.pdbx_description
1 polymer ?
#
loop_
_entity_poly.entity_id
_entity_poly.type
_entity_poly.pdbx_seq_one_letter_code
_entity_poly.pdbx_strand_id
1 'polypeptide(L)'
;MLIFQSQISYIRLEASKIKHHLTETYSFTYIVNKGQNMKVAMCTLLVLVASLVAVMEAKDACYPENRREDCHIGAGATEEVCHSRGCLWCPTRQGVPWCYFPQKDKCLPNNQREDCHPGAGATEQKCHERGCLWCPTVIGVPWCYHAK
;
A
#
# COMPACT_ATOMS: atom_id res chain seq x y z
N MET A 1 -4.03 33.35 -2.20
CA MET A 1 -2.66 32.83 -2.42
C MET A 1 -2.04 32.38 -1.09
N LEU A 2 -2.71 31.50 -0.33
CA LEU A 2 -2.28 31.08 1.02
C LEU A 2 -2.59 29.59 1.31
N ILE A 3 -2.82 28.76 0.29
CA ILE A 3 -3.18 27.33 0.47
C ILE A 3 -2.07 26.38 -0.02
N PHE A 4 -1.04 26.88 -0.70
CA PHE A 4 0.06 26.06 -1.24
C PHE A 4 1.28 25.92 -0.31
N GLN A 5 1.38 26.69 0.78
CA GLN A 5 2.55 26.62 1.67
C GLN A 5 2.38 25.66 2.87
N SER A 6 1.16 25.23 3.23
CA SER A 6 0.99 24.35 4.41
C SER A 6 1.27 22.87 4.10
N GLN A 7 1.06 22.43 2.85
CA GLN A 7 1.28 21.04 2.42
C GLN A 7 2.75 20.72 2.12
N ILE A 8 3.56 21.73 1.75
CA ILE A 8 4.99 21.57 1.49
C ILE A 8 5.77 21.40 2.81
N SER A 9 5.31 22.02 3.89
CA SER A 9 5.92 21.90 5.23
C SER A 9 5.86 20.46 5.77
N TYR A 10 4.76 19.74 5.49
CA TYR A 10 4.54 18.40 6.02
C TYR A 10 5.37 17.33 5.28
N ILE A 11 5.53 17.45 3.95
CA ILE A 11 6.42 16.58 3.16
C ILE A 11 7.90 16.82 3.50
N ARG A 12 8.27 18.05 3.90
CA ARG A 12 9.63 18.40 4.34
C ARG A 12 10.03 17.76 5.67
N LEU A 13 9.07 17.51 6.56
CA LEU A 13 9.34 16.95 7.89
C LEU A 13 9.76 15.47 7.83
N GLU A 14 9.20 14.68 6.91
CA GLU A 14 9.53 13.26 6.79
C GLU A 14 10.80 13.00 5.94
N ALA A 15 11.01 13.78 4.88
CA ALA A 15 12.27 13.72 4.11
C ALA A 15 13.50 14.16 4.93
N SER A 16 13.33 15.08 5.88
CA SER A 16 14.42 15.53 6.76
C SER A 16 14.80 14.45 7.77
N LYS A 17 13.84 13.69 8.30
CA LYS A 17 14.12 12.56 9.21
C LYS A 17 14.85 11.44 8.49
N ILE A 18 14.44 11.12 7.26
CA ILE A 18 15.12 10.15 6.40
C ILE A 18 16.55 10.61 6.07
N LYS A 19 16.74 11.90 5.71
CA LYS A 19 18.07 12.45 5.41
C LYS A 19 18.98 12.41 6.63
N HIS A 20 18.48 12.76 7.82
CA HIS A 20 19.25 12.72 9.06
C HIS A 20 19.67 11.29 9.41
N HIS A 21 18.75 10.33 9.31
CA HIS A 21 19.01 8.92 9.62
C HIS A 21 19.97 8.28 8.62
N LEU A 22 19.90 8.65 7.33
CA LEU A 22 20.87 8.25 6.30
C LEU A 22 22.26 8.86 6.50
N THR A 23 22.36 10.11 6.95
CA THR A 23 23.68 10.75 7.22
C THR A 23 24.35 10.22 8.49
N GLU A 24 23.58 9.88 9.52
CA GLU A 24 24.09 9.24 10.74
C GLU A 24 24.58 7.82 10.46
N THR A 25 23.82 7.03 9.69
CA THR A 25 24.22 5.68 9.27
C THR A 25 25.46 5.69 8.35
N TYR A 26 25.58 6.64 7.42
CA TYR A 26 26.78 6.81 6.60
C TYR A 26 28.03 7.20 7.42
N SER A 27 27.86 8.08 8.41
CA SER A 27 28.98 8.49 9.27
C SER A 27 29.45 7.36 10.20
N PHE A 28 28.51 6.56 10.72
CA PHE A 28 28.82 5.42 11.59
C PHE A 28 29.53 4.28 10.84
N THR A 29 29.12 3.99 9.60
CA THR A 29 29.79 3.00 8.73
C THR A 29 31.23 3.38 8.36
N TYR A 30 31.52 4.68 8.21
CA TYR A 30 32.88 5.19 7.99
C TYR A 30 33.78 5.00 9.22
N ILE A 31 33.26 5.22 10.43
CA ILE A 31 34.03 5.07 11.69
C ILE A 31 34.36 3.60 11.97
N VAL A 32 33.43 2.67 11.69
CA VAL A 32 33.65 1.22 11.89
C VAL A 32 34.73 0.66 10.95
N ASN A 33 34.96 1.27 9.78
CA ASN A 33 36.00 0.83 8.82
C ASN A 33 37.45 1.04 9.31
N LYS A 34 37.69 1.87 10.34
CA LYS A 34 39.05 2.23 10.77
C LYS A 34 39.72 1.20 11.70
N GLY A 35 39.09 0.06 12.01
CA GLY A 35 39.68 -0.96 12.88
C GLY A 35 39.05 -2.36 12.79
N GLN A 36 39.86 -3.34 12.38
CA GLN A 36 39.69 -4.81 12.50
C GLN A 36 38.79 -5.53 11.46
N ASN A 37 39.47 -6.10 10.46
CA ASN A 37 38.95 -6.64 9.19
C ASN A 37 37.94 -7.81 9.23
N MET A 38 37.70 -8.48 10.36
CA MET A 38 36.83 -9.69 10.40
C MET A 38 35.42 -9.43 10.96
N LYS A 39 35.25 -8.45 11.85
CA LYS A 39 33.93 -8.03 12.37
C LYS A 39 33.20 -7.09 11.40
N VAL A 40 33.97 -6.40 10.55
CA VAL A 40 33.48 -5.45 9.52
C VAL A 40 32.65 -6.15 8.45
N ALA A 41 33.03 -7.36 8.01
CA ALA A 41 32.26 -8.11 7.02
C ALA A 41 30.86 -8.51 7.52
N MET A 42 30.76 -8.89 8.80
CA MET A 42 29.49 -9.23 9.43
C MET A 42 28.62 -8.00 9.67
N CYS A 43 29.22 -6.89 10.14
CA CYS A 43 28.50 -5.63 10.31
C CYS A 43 28.03 -5.03 8.98
N THR A 44 28.85 -5.08 7.93
CA THR A 44 28.45 -4.59 6.60
C THR A 44 27.31 -5.43 6.02
N LEU A 45 27.35 -6.76 6.16
CA LEU A 45 26.23 -7.62 5.76
C LEU A 45 24.96 -7.32 6.55
N LEU A 46 25.05 -7.16 7.88
CA LEU A 46 23.90 -6.81 8.72
C LEU A 46 23.31 -5.43 8.37
N VAL A 47 24.16 -4.44 8.07
CA VAL A 47 23.74 -3.10 7.64
C VAL A 47 23.06 -3.15 6.27
N LEU A 48 23.60 -3.94 5.33
CA LEU A 48 22.99 -4.14 4.02
C LEU A 48 21.62 -4.81 4.14
N VAL A 49 21.50 -5.85 4.98
CA VAL A 49 20.22 -6.52 5.25
C VAL A 49 19.22 -5.55 5.90
N ALA A 50 19.62 -4.79 6.92
CA ALA A 50 18.76 -3.79 7.56
C ALA A 50 18.31 -2.69 6.59
N SER A 51 19.20 -2.28 5.70
CA SER A 51 18.89 -1.31 4.64
C SER A 51 17.89 -1.87 3.63
N LEU A 52 18.02 -3.15 3.24
CA LEU A 52 17.01 -3.82 2.40
C LEU A 52 15.66 -3.94 3.11
N VAL A 53 15.64 -4.25 4.42
CA VAL A 53 14.41 -4.34 5.21
C VAL A 53 13.68 -3.00 5.27
N ALA A 54 14.40 -1.89 5.38
CA ALA A 54 13.82 -0.55 5.38
C ALA A 54 13.12 -0.18 4.04
N VAL A 55 13.46 -0.82 2.93
CA VAL A 55 12.79 -0.59 1.62
C VAL A 55 11.44 -1.32 1.55
N MET A 56 11.16 -2.28 2.44
CA MET A 56 9.93 -3.09 2.39
C MET A 56 8.71 -2.44 3.08
N GLU A 57 8.88 -1.29 3.73
CA GLU A 57 7.78 -0.65 4.47
C GLU A 57 7.07 0.40 3.62
N ALA A 58 6.29 -0.11 2.66
CA ALA A 58 5.29 0.67 1.92
C ALA A 58 3.95 -0.05 1.97
N LYS A 59 3.40 -0.25 3.18
CA LYS A 59 2.08 -0.87 3.35
C LYS A 59 0.92 0.11 3.43
N ASP A 60 1.16 1.42 3.55
CA ASP A 60 0.12 2.37 3.93
C ASP A 60 -0.11 3.49 2.90
N ALA A 61 -0.02 3.16 1.60
CA ALA A 61 -0.45 4.09 0.56
C ALA A 61 -1.99 4.16 0.53
N CYS A 62 -2.56 5.25 1.06
CA CYS A 62 -4.01 5.47 1.00
C CYS A 62 -4.53 5.52 -0.45
N TYR A 63 -5.77 5.10 -0.65
CA TYR A 63 -6.45 5.34 -1.93
C TYR A 63 -6.74 6.83 -2.16
N PRO A 64 -6.79 7.26 -3.43
CA PRO A 64 -7.15 8.64 -3.76
C PRO A 64 -8.58 8.94 -3.30
N GLU A 65 -8.81 10.17 -2.80
CA GLU A 65 -10.06 10.60 -2.14
C GLU A 65 -11.32 10.31 -2.97
N ASN A 66 -11.24 10.48 -4.30
CA ASN A 66 -12.36 10.28 -5.22
C ASN A 66 -12.79 8.81 -5.39
N ARG A 67 -12.03 7.85 -4.85
CA ARG A 67 -12.34 6.42 -4.89
C ARG A 67 -12.71 5.84 -3.53
N ARG A 68 -12.81 6.68 -2.49
CA ARG A 68 -13.14 6.23 -1.13
C ARG A 68 -14.65 6.17 -0.95
N GLU A 69 -15.13 4.97 -0.63
CA GLU A 69 -16.53 4.72 -0.30
C GLU A 69 -16.65 4.49 1.22
N ASP A 70 -17.53 5.23 1.88
CA ASP A 70 -17.64 5.26 3.34
C ASP A 70 -18.00 3.88 3.93
N CYS A 71 -17.17 3.37 4.83
CA CYS A 71 -17.39 2.12 5.55
C CYS A 71 -18.00 2.32 6.95
N HIS A 72 -18.07 3.57 7.42
CA HIS A 72 -18.57 3.90 8.76
C HIS A 72 -19.76 4.85 8.70
N ILE A 73 -20.96 4.28 8.53
CA ILE A 73 -22.21 5.03 8.56
C ILE A 73 -22.46 5.57 9.99
N GLY A 74 -22.17 6.85 10.22
CA GLY A 74 -22.37 7.54 11.50
C GLY A 74 -21.28 8.59 11.80
N ALA A 75 -21.43 9.33 12.90
CA ALA A 75 -20.39 10.24 13.37
C ALA A 75 -19.32 9.48 14.20
N GLY A 76 -18.09 10.01 14.24
CA GLY A 76 -17.07 9.54 15.18
C GLY A 76 -16.34 8.26 14.79
N ALA A 77 -16.09 8.03 13.50
CA ALA A 77 -15.18 6.96 13.09
C ALA A 77 -13.80 7.17 13.74
N THR A 78 -13.23 6.12 14.34
CA THR A 78 -11.83 6.07 14.78
C THR A 78 -11.07 5.04 13.97
N GLU A 79 -9.74 5.09 14.02
CA GLU A 79 -8.86 4.15 13.33
C GLU A 79 -9.13 2.71 13.76
N GLU A 80 -9.24 2.48 15.06
CA GLU A 80 -9.46 1.17 15.66
C GLU A 80 -10.82 0.60 15.26
N VAL A 81 -11.87 1.43 15.31
CA VAL A 81 -13.22 1.04 14.88
C VAL A 81 -13.23 0.75 13.38
N CYS A 82 -12.47 1.49 12.57
CA CYS A 82 -12.38 1.24 11.14
C CYS A 82 -11.73 -0.11 10.83
N HIS A 83 -10.59 -0.40 11.45
CA HIS A 83 -9.87 -1.65 11.24
C HIS A 83 -10.64 -2.87 11.78
N SER A 84 -11.33 -2.73 12.92
CA SER A 84 -12.18 -3.81 13.44
C SER A 84 -13.34 -4.19 12.51
N ARG A 85 -13.75 -3.29 11.61
CA ARG A 85 -14.75 -3.53 10.56
C ARG A 85 -14.15 -4.11 9.27
N GLY A 86 -12.83 -4.36 9.25
CA GLY A 86 -12.11 -4.83 8.06
C GLY A 86 -11.91 -3.75 7.00
N CYS A 87 -11.96 -2.48 7.39
CA CYS A 87 -11.84 -1.34 6.50
C CYS A 87 -10.47 -0.65 6.58
N LEU A 88 -10.25 0.26 5.63
CA LEU A 88 -9.01 1.04 5.53
C LEU A 88 -9.22 2.40 6.17
N TRP A 89 -8.28 2.78 7.03
CA TRP A 89 -8.23 4.09 7.66
C TRP A 89 -7.24 4.98 6.91
N CYS A 90 -7.67 6.19 6.55
CA CYS A 90 -6.76 7.22 6.07
C CYS A 90 -7.29 8.62 6.41
N PRO A 91 -6.61 9.35 7.30
CA PRO A 91 -6.95 10.74 7.59
C PRO A 91 -6.97 11.60 6.32
N THR A 92 -7.99 12.47 6.20
CA THR A 92 -8.17 13.37 5.05
C THR A 92 -8.96 14.62 5.50
N ARG A 93 -9.24 15.53 4.57
CA ARG A 93 -10.09 16.70 4.79
C ARG A 93 -11.55 16.30 5.07
N GLN A 94 -12.30 17.22 5.66
CA GLN A 94 -13.72 17.03 5.94
C GLN A 94 -14.52 16.82 4.64
N GLY A 95 -15.53 15.94 4.70
CA GLY A 95 -16.37 15.60 3.55
C GLY A 95 -15.84 14.46 2.67
N VAL A 96 -14.69 13.87 3.02
CA VAL A 96 -14.18 12.63 2.42
C VAL A 96 -14.13 11.55 3.52
N PRO A 97 -14.53 10.30 3.26
CA PRO A 97 -14.48 9.25 4.28
C PRO A 97 -13.04 8.97 4.73
N TRP A 98 -12.83 9.00 6.06
CA TRP A 98 -11.57 8.58 6.68
C TRP A 98 -11.51 7.07 6.79
N CYS A 99 -12.63 6.45 7.14
CA CYS A 99 -12.82 5.01 7.11
C CYS A 99 -13.57 4.60 5.84
N TYR A 100 -12.92 3.83 4.98
CA TYR A 100 -13.51 3.44 3.69
C TYR A 100 -13.32 1.97 3.42
N PHE A 101 -14.22 1.42 2.59
CA PHE A 101 -14.11 0.03 2.18
C PHE A 101 -12.77 -0.21 1.47
N PRO A 102 -12.09 -1.35 1.71
CA PRO A 102 -11.05 -1.76 0.79
C PRO A 102 -11.71 -1.84 -0.59
N GLN A 103 -11.00 -1.33 -1.59
CA GLN A 103 -11.49 -1.36 -2.96
C GLN A 103 -11.57 -2.84 -3.31
N LYS A 104 -12.80 -3.37 -3.36
CA LYS A 104 -13.05 -4.61 -4.07
C LYS A 104 -12.56 -4.35 -5.47
N ASP A 105 -11.67 -5.20 -5.99
CA ASP A 105 -11.18 -5.09 -7.36
C ASP A 105 -12.35 -4.73 -8.25
N LYS A 106 -12.40 -3.46 -8.68
CA LYS A 106 -13.62 -2.91 -9.24
C LYS A 106 -13.87 -3.70 -10.50
N CYS A 107 -14.95 -4.46 -10.50
CA CYS A 107 -15.18 -5.37 -11.59
C CYS A 107 -15.18 -4.61 -12.90
N LEU A 108 -14.45 -5.11 -13.90
CA LEU A 108 -14.57 -4.52 -15.22
C LEU A 108 -16.02 -4.62 -15.70
N PRO A 109 -16.52 -3.62 -16.44
CA PRO A 109 -17.80 -3.72 -17.12
C PRO A 109 -17.89 -5.02 -17.93
N ASN A 110 -19.06 -5.66 -17.98
CA ASN A 110 -19.23 -6.98 -18.61
C ASN A 110 -18.67 -7.06 -20.04
N ASN A 111 -18.80 -5.98 -20.83
CA ASN A 111 -18.30 -5.90 -22.20
C ASN A 111 -16.77 -5.70 -22.34
N GLN A 112 -16.06 -5.52 -21.23
CA GLN A 112 -14.61 -5.33 -21.19
C GLN A 112 -13.87 -6.52 -20.59
N ARG A 113 -14.61 -7.57 -20.19
CA ARG A 113 -14.04 -8.76 -19.56
C ARG A 113 -13.59 -9.74 -20.61
N GLU A 114 -12.30 -10.04 -20.62
CA GLU A 114 -11.70 -11.08 -21.44
C GLU A 114 -11.43 -12.29 -20.55
N ASP A 115 -11.99 -13.45 -20.92
CA ASP A 115 -11.95 -14.66 -20.11
C ASP A 115 -10.51 -15.12 -19.82
N CYS A 116 -10.17 -15.20 -18.53
CA CYS A 116 -8.88 -15.71 -18.06
C CYS A 116 -8.97 -17.16 -17.56
N HIS A 117 -10.15 -17.78 -17.60
CA HIS A 117 -10.34 -19.18 -17.25
C HIS A 117 -11.02 -19.99 -18.37
N PRO A 118 -10.29 -20.28 -19.47
CA PRO A 118 -10.78 -21.21 -20.48
C PRO A 118 -11.10 -22.57 -19.87
N GLY A 119 -12.38 -22.97 -19.95
CA GLY A 119 -12.90 -24.24 -19.43
C GLY A 119 -14.03 -24.07 -18.41
N ALA A 120 -14.73 -25.16 -18.10
CA ALA A 120 -15.77 -25.16 -17.07
C ALA A 120 -15.16 -25.12 -15.65
N GLY A 121 -15.92 -24.63 -14.67
CA GLY A 121 -15.55 -24.73 -13.26
C GLY A 121 -14.53 -23.71 -12.76
N ALA A 122 -14.59 -22.49 -13.31
CA ALA A 122 -13.91 -21.34 -12.72
C ALA A 122 -14.42 -21.10 -11.29
N THR A 123 -13.50 -20.92 -10.35
CA THR A 123 -13.79 -20.52 -8.97
C THR A 123 -12.93 -19.31 -8.62
N GLU A 124 -13.32 -18.57 -7.58
CA GLU A 124 -12.56 -17.41 -7.08
C GLU A 124 -11.10 -17.77 -6.82
N GLN A 125 -10.88 -18.87 -6.09
CA GLN A 125 -9.54 -19.37 -5.80
C GLN A 125 -8.74 -19.68 -7.08
N LYS A 126 -9.27 -20.47 -8.01
CA LYS A 126 -8.57 -20.82 -9.27
C LYS A 126 -8.29 -19.59 -10.14
N CYS A 127 -9.14 -18.57 -10.06
CA CYS A 127 -8.94 -17.32 -10.78
C CYS A 127 -7.76 -16.54 -10.21
N HIS A 128 -7.69 -16.40 -8.88
CA HIS A 128 -6.59 -15.72 -8.21
C HIS A 128 -5.26 -16.47 -8.34
N GLU A 129 -5.28 -17.81 -8.32
CA GLU A 129 -4.09 -18.64 -8.60
C GLU A 129 -3.51 -18.40 -10.01
N ARG A 130 -4.33 -17.95 -10.96
CA ARG A 130 -3.92 -17.54 -12.31
C ARG A 130 -3.47 -16.07 -12.41
N GLY A 131 -3.51 -15.33 -11.31
CA GLY A 131 -3.19 -13.89 -11.29
C GLY A 131 -4.26 -13.02 -11.96
N CYS A 132 -5.50 -13.51 -12.05
CA CYS A 132 -6.61 -12.81 -12.69
C CYS A 132 -7.62 -12.26 -11.68
N LEU A 133 -8.54 -11.45 -12.18
CA LEU A 133 -9.57 -10.79 -11.38
C LEU A 133 -10.85 -11.63 -11.37
N TRP A 134 -11.38 -11.85 -10.16
CA TRP A 134 -12.65 -12.53 -9.95
C TRP A 134 -13.77 -11.52 -9.71
N CYS A 135 -14.85 -11.63 -10.48
CA CYS A 135 -16.07 -10.90 -10.22
C CYS A 135 -17.32 -11.68 -10.66
N PRO A 136 -18.14 -12.16 -9.71
CA PRO A 136 -19.41 -12.79 -10.01
C PRO A 136 -20.33 -11.87 -10.84
N THR A 137 -21.01 -12.43 -11.85
CA THR A 137 -21.94 -11.70 -12.74
C THR A 137 -22.97 -12.67 -13.35
N VAL A 138 -23.74 -12.22 -14.33
CA VAL A 138 -24.70 -13.07 -15.05
C VAL A 138 -24.00 -14.16 -15.87
N ILE A 139 -24.74 -15.24 -16.18
CA ILE A 139 -24.27 -16.32 -17.04
C ILE A 139 -23.93 -15.76 -18.44
N GLY A 140 -22.85 -16.28 -19.04
CA GLY A 140 -22.39 -15.85 -20.38
C GLY A 140 -21.42 -14.67 -20.37
N VAL A 141 -21.12 -14.10 -19.20
CA VAL A 141 -20.03 -13.13 -19.01
C VAL A 141 -18.94 -13.78 -18.16
N PRO A 142 -17.64 -13.61 -18.48
CA PRO A 142 -16.56 -14.19 -17.67
C PRO A 142 -16.58 -13.67 -16.23
N TRP A 143 -16.61 -14.61 -15.28
CA TRP A 143 -16.46 -14.30 -13.86
C TRP A 143 -14.98 -14.13 -13.51
N CYS A 144 -14.10 -14.92 -14.13
CA CYS A 144 -12.65 -14.77 -14.06
C CYS A 144 -12.14 -14.11 -15.34
N TYR A 145 -11.46 -12.98 -15.24
CA TYR A 145 -11.01 -12.22 -16.40
C TYR A 145 -9.64 -11.58 -16.18
N HIS A 146 -8.97 -11.23 -17.27
CA HIS A 146 -7.65 -10.60 -17.21
C HIS A 146 -7.71 -9.23 -16.53
N ALA A 147 -6.72 -8.94 -15.68
CA ALA A 147 -6.47 -7.58 -15.22
C ALA A 147 -6.06 -6.72 -16.43
N LYS A 148 -6.55 -5.47 -16.49
CA LYS A 148 -6.17 -4.48 -17.50
C LYS A 148 -5.11 -3.54 -16.99
#